data_AF-A0A1X7THV2-F1
#
_entry.id   AF-A0A1X7THV2-F1
#
_cell.length_a   1.000
_cell.length_b   1.000
_cell.length_c   1.000
_cell.angle_alpha   90.00
_cell.angle_beta   90.00
_cell.angle_gamma   90.00
#
_symmetry.space_group_name_H-M   'P 1'
#
loop_
_entity.id
_entity.type
_entity.pdbx_description
1 polymer ?
#
loop_
_entity_poly.entity_id
_entity_poly.type
_entity_poly.pdbx_seq_one_letter_code
_entity_poly.pdbx_strand_id
1 'polypeptide(L)' 'DFKKYGVQIKVKFCSEESLHVLDARHQSGGERSVSTMLYLMALQDFTHLQLINGTIFPLP' A
#
# COMPACT_ATOMS: atom_id res chain seq x y z
N ASP A 1 -16.55 -7.28 -16.57
CA ASP A 1 -16.07 -8.41 -15.75
C ASP A 1 -15.10 -7.88 -14.70
N PHE A 2 -15.59 -7.59 -13.50
CA PHE A 2 -14.80 -6.94 -12.43
C PHE A 2 -13.73 -7.88 -11.82
N LYS A 3 -13.83 -9.19 -12.08
CA LYS A 3 -12.91 -10.22 -11.57
C LYS A 3 -11.47 -10.09 -12.08
N LYS A 4 -11.25 -9.30 -13.14
CA LYS A 4 -9.92 -9.05 -13.72
C LYS A 4 -9.18 -7.88 -13.09
N TYR A 5 -9.85 -7.09 -12.24
CA TYR A 5 -9.25 -5.90 -11.63
C TYR A 5 -8.85 -6.22 -10.19
N GLY A 6 -7.60 -5.88 -9.86
CA GLY A 6 -7.04 -6.05 -8.53
C GLY A 6 -5.67 -5.38 -8.46
N VAL A 7 -5.21 -5.13 -7.23
CA VAL A 7 -3.87 -4.58 -6.99
C VAL A 7 -3.01 -5.68 -6.39
N GLN A 8 -1.88 -5.95 -7.03
CA GLN A 8 -0.85 -6.84 -6.49
C GLN A 8 0.36 -6.01 -6.08
N ILE A 9 0.71 -6.08 -4.81
CA ILE A 9 1.90 -5.41 -4.26
C ILE A 9 3.08 -6.37 -4.39
N LYS A 10 4.18 -5.89 -4.99
CA LYS A 10 5.44 -6.61 -5.05
C LYS A 10 6.52 -5.81 -4.33
N VAL A 11 7.37 -6.50 -3.59
CA VAL A 11 8.40 -5.91 -2.73
C VAL A 11 9.76 -6.55 -2.99
N LYS A 12 10.81 -5.80 -2.70
CA LYS A 12 12.21 -6.21 -2.75
C LYS A 12 12.96 -5.41 -1.70
N PHE A 13 13.49 -6.10 -0.69
CA PHE A 13 14.15 -5.46 0.45
C PHE A 13 15.66 -5.30 0.22
N CYS A 14 16.26 -6.21 -0.57
CA CYS A 14 17.66 -6.14 -0.99
C CYS A 14 17.79 -5.95 -2.49
N SER A 15 18.76 -5.15 -2.94
CA SER A 15 18.99 -4.84 -4.35
C SER A 15 19.38 -6.05 -5.22
N GLU A 16 19.86 -7.12 -4.63
CA GLU A 16 20.29 -8.36 -5.32
C GLU A 16 19.16 -9.36 -5.51
N GLU A 17 18.04 -9.20 -4.80
CA GLU A 17 16.92 -10.14 -4.85
C GLU A 17 15.97 -9.87 -6.02
N SER A 18 15.11 -10.84 -6.34
CA SER A 18 14.01 -10.60 -7.29
C SER A 18 12.84 -9.88 -6.63
N LEU A 19 11.98 -9.27 -7.45
CA LEU A 19 10.76 -8.64 -6.96
C LEU A 19 9.74 -9.74 -6.61
N HIS A 20 9.41 -9.89 -5.33
CA HIS A 20 8.48 -10.93 -4.85
C HIS A 20 7.09 -10.35 -4.59
N VAL A 21 6.06 -11.15 -4.80
CA VAL A 21 4.71 -10.78 -4.35
C VAL A 21 4.72 -10.70 -2.83
N LEU A 22 4.09 -9.66 -2.27
CA LEU A 22 3.94 -9.51 -0.83
C LEU A 22 3.02 -10.62 -0.30
N ASP A 23 3.60 -11.69 0.24
CA ASP A 23 2.90 -12.87 0.71
C ASP A 23 3.45 -13.36 2.07
N ALA A 24 2.73 -14.29 2.70
CA ALA A 24 3.14 -14.85 3.99
C ALA A 24 4.22 -15.95 3.85
N ARG A 25 4.65 -16.28 2.63
CA ARG A 25 5.60 -17.37 2.36
C ARG A 25 7.03 -16.87 2.37
N HIS A 26 7.26 -15.64 1.91
CA HIS A 26 8.59 -15.04 1.80
C HIS A 26 8.80 -13.87 2.77
N GLN A 27 7.74 -13.25 3.27
CA GLN A 27 7.84 -12.10 4.17
C GLN A 27 7.27 -12.38 5.56
N SER A 28 7.94 -11.81 6.56
CA SER A 28 7.49 -11.76 7.94
C SER A 28 6.21 -10.93 8.11
N GLY A 29 5.52 -11.11 9.24
CA GLY A 29 4.34 -10.30 9.56
C GLY A 29 4.65 -8.80 9.67
N GLY A 30 5.84 -8.46 10.17
CA GLY A 30 6.31 -7.07 10.29
C GLY A 30 6.51 -6.43 8.92
N GLU A 31 7.27 -7.07 8.03
CA GLU A 31 7.54 -6.58 6.67
C GLU A 31 6.25 -6.38 5.86
N ARG A 32 5.30 -7.30 6.01
CA ARG A 32 3.97 -7.19 5.39
C ARG A 32 3.18 -6.00 5.91
N SER A 33 3.20 -5.78 7.22
CA SER A 33 2.51 -4.67 7.86
C SER A 33 3.12 -3.32 7.43
N VAL A 34 4.44 -3.21 7.45
CA VAL A 34 5.17 -2.01 7.03
C VAL A 34 4.92 -1.71 5.55
N SER A 35 5.03 -2.70 4.67
CA SER A 35 4.81 -2.52 3.22
C SER A 35 3.36 -2.09 2.92
N THR A 36 2.40 -2.66 3.64
CA THR A 36 0.97 -2.29 3.51
C THR A 36 0.74 -0.86 4.01
N MET A 37 1.30 -0.49 5.16
CA MET A 37 1.20 0.88 5.68
C MET A 37 1.83 1.88 4.73
N LEU A 38 3.01 1.57 4.18
CA LEU A 38 3.68 2.42 3.20
C LEU A 38 2.84 2.63 1.93
N TYR A 39 2.22 1.56 1.41
CA TYR A 39 1.29 1.66 0.30
C TYR A 39 0.10 2.59 0.62
N LEU A 40 -0.49 2.45 1.81
CA LEU A 40 -1.60 3.30 2.23
C LEU A 40 -1.19 4.76 2.43
N MET A 41 -0.01 5.04 2.98
CA MET A 41 0.53 6.40 3.12
C MET A 41 0.72 7.05 1.75
N ALA A 42 1.29 6.33 0.78
CA ALA A 42 1.44 6.84 -0.58
C ALA A 42 0.09 7.15 -1.27
N LEU A 43 -0.97 6.39 -0.94
CA LEU A 43 -2.31 6.67 -1.42
C LEU A 43 -2.93 7.91 -0.76
N GLN A 44 -2.60 8.22 0.49
CA GLN A 44 -3.08 9.44 1.17
C GLN A 44 -2.55 10.69 0.49
N ASP A 45 -1.27 10.69 0.12
CA ASP A 45 -0.66 11.78 -0.65
C ASP A 45 -1.32 11.93 -2.03
N PHE A 46 -1.64 10.81 -2.69
CA PHE A 46 -2.27 10.81 -4.00
C PHE A 46 -3.74 11.25 -3.99
N THR A 47 -4.48 10.92 -2.92
CA THR A 47 -5.91 11.29 -2.80
C THR A 47 -6.14 12.69 -2.28
N HIS A 48 -5.09 13.42 -1.89
CA HIS A 48 -5.20 14.77 -1.34
C HIS A 48 -6.37 14.84 -0.34
N LEU A 49 -6.34 13.96 0.66
CA LEU A 49 -7.08 14.17 1.89
C LEU A 49 -6.43 15.37 2.59
N GLN A 50 -6.65 16.55 2.02
CA GLN A 50 -6.33 17.80 2.66
C GLN A 50 -7.17 17.84 3.92
N LEU A 51 -6.52 17.59 5.05
CA LEU A 51 -6.95 18.15 6.32
C LEU A 51 -6.86 19.67 6.20
N ILE A 52 -7.85 20.29 5.55
CA ILE A 52 -8.10 21.71 5.73
C ILE A 52 -8.68 21.84 7.15
N ASN A 53 -7.85 22.27 8.10
CA ASN A 53 -8.26 22.58 9.48
C ASN A 53 -8.97 21.43 10.24
N GLY A 54 -8.38 20.23 10.26
CA GLY A 54 -8.73 19.21 11.27
C GLY A 54 -10.18 18.68 11.23
N THR A 55 -10.93 18.90 10.15
CA THR A 55 -12.28 18.33 9.98
C THR A 55 -12.33 17.50 8.71
N ILE A 56 -12.76 16.24 8.84
CA ILE A 56 -12.99 15.34 7.71
C ILE A 56 -14.36 15.71 7.15
N PHE A 57 -14.40 16.59 6.15
CA PHE A 57 -15.61 16.78 5.35
C PHE A 57 -15.72 15.60 4.38
N PRO A 58 -16.80 14.79 4.43
CA PRO A 58 -17.09 13.89 3.34
C PRO A 58 -17.44 14.75 2.12
N LEU A 59 -16.73 14.58 1.01
CA LEU A 59 -17.16 15.14 -0.27
C LEU A 59 -18.55 14.54 -0.61
N PRO A 60 -19.44 15.30 -1.27
CA PRO A 60 -20.79 14.85 -1.62
C PRO A 60 -20.81 13.61 -2.51
#